data_AF-A0A3M2JNU7-F1
#
_entry.id   AF-A0A3M2JNU7-F1
#
_cell.length_a   1.000
_cell.length_b   1.000
_cell.length_c   1.000
_cell.angle_alpha   90.00
_cell.angle_beta   90.00
_cell.angle_gamma   90.00
#
_symmetry.space_group_name_H-M   'P 1'
#
loop_
_entity.id
_entity.type
_entity.pdbx_description
1 polymer ?
#
loop_
_entity_poly.entity_id
_entity_poly.type
_entity_poly.pdbx_seq_one_letter_code
_entity_poly.pdbx_strand_id
1 'polypeptide(L)'
;MSKSEKNKLTLWISRITYKAIRKAILDNRDRIRQEIYETRELYELLKKWGAGDRLTPEEKQAVRTQLLDICKAIPAIAIFAIPFGSLVLVVLFKMLPYRILPTAFHPPTQKE
;
A
#
# COMPACT_ATOMS: atom_id res chain seq x y z
N MET A 1 -17.11 25.55 -21.47
CA MET A 1 -17.93 24.82 -20.49
C MET A 1 -18.24 25.72 -19.31
N SER A 2 -19.53 26.00 -19.09
CA SER A 2 -20.09 26.86 -18.05
C SER A 2 -19.86 26.29 -16.64
N LYS A 3 -19.79 27.16 -15.64
CA LYS A 3 -19.71 26.79 -14.21
C LYS A 3 -20.85 25.86 -13.78
N SER A 4 -22.03 25.99 -14.40
CA SER A 4 -23.19 25.11 -14.17
C SER A 4 -22.96 23.70 -14.69
N GLU A 5 -22.35 23.56 -15.87
CA GLU A 5 -22.06 22.26 -16.49
C GLU A 5 -20.98 21.50 -15.71
N LYS A 6 -19.94 22.20 -15.25
CA LYS A 6 -18.91 21.63 -14.36
C LYS A 6 -19.53 21.07 -13.07
N ASN A 7 -20.41 21.83 -12.42
CA ASN A 7 -21.08 21.38 -11.19
C ASN A 7 -21.98 20.16 -11.41
N LYS A 8 -22.74 20.14 -12.51
CA LYS A 8 -23.58 18.99 -12.89
C LYS A 8 -22.74 17.73 -13.13
N LEU A 9 -21.62 17.87 -13.85
CA LEU A 9 -20.71 16.77 -14.13
C LEU A 9 -20.09 16.21 -12.85
N THR A 10 -19.59 17.06 -11.96
CA THR A 10 -19.01 16.63 -10.67
C THR A 10 -20.02 15.90 -9.80
N LEU A 11 -21.26 16.41 -9.72
CA LEU A 11 -22.34 15.76 -8.97
C LEU A 11 -22.72 14.41 -9.58
N TRP A 12 -22.76 14.30 -10.90
CA TRP A 12 -23.06 13.05 -11.60
C TRP A 12 -21.96 12.01 -11.38
N ILE A 13 -20.69 12.39 -11.54
CA ILE A 13 -19.53 11.52 -11.29
C ILE A 13 -19.56 11.03 -9.83
N SER A 14 -19.72 11.94 -8.87
CA SER A 14 -19.78 11.58 -7.44
C SER A 14 -20.89 10.59 -7.11
N ARG A 15 -22.08 10.74 -7.71
CA ARG A 15 -23.20 9.81 -7.50
C ARG A 15 -22.93 8.42 -8.06
N ILE A 16 -22.27 8.32 -9.21
CA ILE A 16 -21.93 7.04 -9.84
C ILE A 16 -20.82 6.35 -9.07
N THR A 17 -19.75 7.06 -8.75
CA THR A 17 -18.62 6.51 -7.99
C THR A 17 -19.05 6.05 -6.61
N TYR A 18 -19.87 6.83 -5.89
CA TYR A 18 -20.42 6.42 -4.59
C TYR A 18 -21.22 5.11 -4.68
N LYS A 19 -22.11 4.98 -5.68
CA LYS A 19 -22.89 3.75 -5.87
C LYS A 19 -22.01 2.54 -6.21
N ALA A 20 -21.03 2.73 -7.09
CA ALA A 20 -20.11 1.66 -7.50
C ALA A 20 -19.23 1.20 -6.32
N ILE A 21 -18.66 2.14 -5.57
CA ILE A 21 -17.85 1.85 -4.37
C ILE A 21 -18.70 1.18 -3.30
N ARG A 22 -19.89 1.72 -3.00
CA ARG A 22 -20.79 1.11 -2.02
C ARG A 22 -21.15 -0.32 -2.40
N LYS A 23 -21.42 -0.58 -3.69
CA LYS A 23 -21.69 -1.94 -4.17
C LYS A 23 -20.48 -2.85 -4.00
N ALA A 24 -19.29 -2.41 -4.43
CA ALA A 24 -18.06 -3.19 -4.27
C ALA A 24 -17.76 -3.52 -2.79
N ILE A 25 -17.95 -2.56 -1.87
CA ILE A 25 -17.79 -2.80 -0.43
C ILE A 25 -18.76 -3.84 0.08
N LEU A 26 -20.03 -3.79 -0.34
CA LEU A 26 -21.06 -4.73 0.10
C LEU A 26 -20.84 -6.13 -0.48
N ASP A 27 -20.51 -6.23 -1.77
CA ASP A 27 -20.28 -7.50 -2.46
C ASP A 27 -19.00 -8.20 -1.93
N ASN A 28 -18.04 -7.44 -1.40
CA ASN A 28 -16.79 -7.96 -0.86
C ASN A 28 -16.72 -7.94 0.68
N ARG A 29 -17.82 -7.63 1.39
CA ARG A 29 -17.82 -7.37 2.84
C ARG A 29 -17.11 -8.45 3.66
N ASP A 30 -17.39 -9.73 3.36
CA ASP A 30 -16.84 -10.84 4.12
C ASP A 30 -15.35 -11.05 3.84
N ARG A 31 -14.90 -10.81 2.60
CA ARG A 31 -13.47 -10.82 2.25
C ARG A 31 -12.73 -9.67 2.94
N ILE A 32 -13.29 -8.46 2.92
CA ILE A 32 -12.71 -7.31 3.64
C ILE A 32 -12.61 -7.61 5.13
N ARG A 33 -13.63 -8.23 5.73
CA ARG A 33 -13.62 -8.63 7.13
C ARG A 33 -12.51 -9.63 7.42
N GLN A 34 -12.32 -10.62 6.55
CA GLN A 34 -11.25 -11.62 6.67
C GLN A 34 -9.86 -10.96 6.62
N GLU A 35 -9.61 -10.11 5.63
CA GLU A 35 -8.34 -9.38 5.46
C GLU A 35 -7.99 -8.51 6.68
N ILE A 36 -9.00 -7.90 7.32
CA ILE A 36 -8.82 -7.15 8.57
C ILE A 36 -8.36 -8.05 9.72
N TYR A 37 -8.93 -9.26 9.83
CA TYR A 37 -8.52 -10.21 10.87
C TYR A 37 -7.09 -10.71 10.65
N GLU A 38 -6.74 -11.06 9.42
CA GLU A 38 -5.39 -11.48 9.04
C GLU A 38 -4.38 -10.36 9.32
N THR A 39 -4.66 -9.13 8.85
CA THR A 39 -3.81 -7.97 9.12
C THR A 39 -3.59 -7.73 10.62
N ARG A 40 -4.60 -7.97 11.46
CA ARG A 40 -4.48 -7.89 12.92
C ARG A 40 -3.57 -8.99 13.48
N GLU A 41 -3.71 -10.21 12.99
CA GLU A 41 -2.83 -11.33 13.37
C GLU A 41 -1.36 -11.00 13.04
N LEU A 42 -1.07 -10.52 11.82
CA LEU A 42 0.28 -10.06 11.47
C LEU A 42 0.77 -8.95 12.38
N TYR A 43 -0.07 -7.97 12.71
CA TYR A 43 0.29 -6.90 13.63
C TYR A 43 0.71 -7.42 15.02
N GLU A 44 -0.05 -8.36 15.58
CA GLU A 44 0.30 -8.96 16.88
C GLU A 44 1.62 -9.76 16.79
N LEU A 45 1.86 -10.50 15.71
CA LEU A 45 3.11 -11.23 15.49
C LEU A 45 4.32 -10.29 15.32
N LEU A 46 4.15 -9.17 14.60
CA LEU A 46 5.18 -8.14 14.47
C LEU A 46 5.45 -7.43 15.80
N LYS A 47 4.41 -7.16 16.59
CA LYS A 47 4.54 -6.57 17.92
C LYS A 47 5.26 -7.52 18.88
N LYS A 48 4.90 -8.80 18.88
CA LYS A 48 5.59 -9.87 19.64
C LYS A 48 7.07 -9.92 19.27
N TRP A 49 7.37 -9.97 17.97
CA TRP A 49 8.76 -9.97 17.49
C TRP A 49 9.51 -8.68 17.85
N GLY A 50 8.88 -7.52 17.72
CA GLY A 50 9.45 -6.22 18.07
C GLY A 50 9.70 -6.03 19.57
N ALA A 51 8.96 -6.73 20.43
CA ALA A 51 9.19 -6.78 21.87
C ALA A 51 10.37 -7.69 22.27
N GLY A 52 10.98 -8.40 21.31
CA GLY A 52 12.12 -9.30 21.53
C GLY A 52 11.75 -10.78 21.70
N ASP A 53 10.46 -11.12 21.62
CA ASP A 53 10.00 -12.50 21.74
C ASP A 53 10.34 -13.33 20.49
N ARG A 54 10.58 -14.63 20.71
CA ARG A 54 10.79 -15.58 19.60
C ARG A 54 9.46 -16.01 19.00
N LEU A 55 9.41 -15.99 17.67
CA LEU A 55 8.32 -16.59 16.90
C LEU A 55 8.58 -18.09 16.69
N THR A 56 7.53 -18.91 16.80
CA THR A 56 7.58 -20.33 16.43
C THR A 56 7.77 -20.49 14.91
N PRO A 57 8.16 -21.68 14.42
CA PRO A 57 8.25 -21.94 12.98
C PRO A 57 6.94 -21.63 12.23
N GLU A 58 5.79 -21.95 12.83
CA GLU A 58 4.45 -21.73 12.28
C GLU A 58 4.13 -20.23 12.21
N GLU A 59 4.40 -19.50 13.29
CA GLU A 59 4.22 -18.04 13.35
C GLU A 59 5.09 -17.32 12.32
N LYS A 60 6.34 -17.75 12.13
CA LYS A 60 7.23 -17.21 11.10
C LYS A 60 6.69 -17.46 9.70
N GLN A 61 6.10 -18.63 9.47
CA GLN A 61 5.49 -18.96 8.19
C GLN A 61 4.25 -18.11 7.94
N ALA A 62 3.41 -17.87 8.95
CA ALA A 62 2.26 -16.97 8.88
C ALA A 62 2.69 -15.53 8.53
N VAL A 63 3.70 -14.98 9.22
CA VAL A 63 4.26 -13.65 8.92
C VAL A 63 4.74 -13.56 7.46
N ARG A 64 5.48 -14.57 6.98
CA ARG A 64 5.98 -14.59 5.59
C ARG A 64 4.86 -14.57 4.58
N THR A 65 3.84 -15.41 4.75
CA THR A 65 2.69 -15.47 3.85
C THR A 65 1.95 -14.13 3.80
N GLN A 66 1.65 -13.56 4.95
CA GLN A 66 0.89 -12.29 5.02
C GLN A 66 1.69 -11.09 4.47
N LEU A 67 3.01 -11.05 4.68
CA LEU A 67 3.87 -10.05 4.04
C LEU A 67 3.92 -10.22 2.51
N LEU A 68 3.93 -11.45 2.00
CA LEU A 68 3.87 -11.69 0.55
C LEU A 68 2.54 -11.22 -0.05
N ASP A 69 1.43 -11.34 0.67
CA ASP A 69 0.13 -10.85 0.22
C ASP A 69 0.06 -9.31 0.19
N ILE A 70 0.67 -8.62 1.16
CA ILE A 70 0.88 -7.16 1.09
C ILE A 70 1.72 -6.80 -0.14
N CYS A 71 2.80 -7.54 -0.40
CA CYS A 71 3.63 -7.35 -1.59
C CYS A 71 2.89 -7.61 -2.90
N LYS A 72 1.79 -8.37 -2.93
CA LYS A 72 0.93 -8.52 -4.12
C LYS A 72 -0.02 -7.32 -4.32
N ALA A 73 -0.39 -6.65 -3.24
CA ALA A 73 -1.20 -5.43 -3.30
C ALA A 73 -0.38 -4.19 -3.73
N ILE A 74 0.91 -4.12 -3.38
CA ILE A 74 1.78 -2.98 -3.70
C ILE A 74 1.94 -2.72 -5.21
N PRO A 75 2.16 -3.71 -6.10
CA PRO A 75 2.22 -3.48 -7.54
C PRO A 75 0.96 -2.86 -8.12
N ALA A 76 -0.22 -3.26 -7.62
CA ALA A 76 -1.48 -2.66 -8.04
C ALA A 76 -1.54 -1.18 -7.61
N ILE A 77 -1.19 -0.87 -6.36
CA ILE A 77 -1.09 0.50 -5.86
C ILE A 77 -0.04 1.29 -6.65
N ALA A 78 1.11 0.71 -6.94
CA ALA A 78 2.19 1.32 -7.68
C ALA A 78 1.75 1.65 -9.10
N ILE A 79 1.05 0.76 -9.81
CA ILE A 79 0.54 1.01 -11.16
C ILE A 79 -0.52 2.13 -11.17
N PHE A 80 -1.46 2.12 -10.21
CA PHE A 80 -2.42 3.22 -10.03
C PHE A 80 -1.74 4.52 -9.61
N ALA A 81 -0.62 4.42 -8.90
CA ALA A 81 0.21 5.54 -8.54
C ALA A 81 1.17 5.93 -9.67
N ILE A 82 1.54 5.13 -10.67
CA ILE A 82 2.46 5.56 -11.74
C ILE A 82 2.08 6.92 -12.35
N PRO A 83 0.80 7.26 -12.64
CA PRO A 83 0.47 8.61 -13.09
C PRO A 83 0.68 9.73 -12.04
N PHE A 84 0.63 9.43 -10.73
CA PHE A 84 0.74 10.40 -9.62
C PHE A 84 2.10 10.33 -8.88
N GLY A 85 2.51 9.13 -8.51
CA GLY A 85 3.81 8.69 -8.01
C GLY A 85 4.98 8.98 -8.95
N SER A 86 4.87 8.96 -10.28
CA SER A 86 5.96 9.45 -11.15
C SER A 86 6.17 10.95 -10.99
N LEU A 87 5.09 11.73 -10.92
CA LEU A 87 5.14 13.17 -10.66
C LEU A 87 5.72 13.46 -9.28
N VAL A 88 5.28 12.72 -8.26
CA VAL A 88 5.83 12.80 -6.90
C VAL A 88 7.29 12.38 -6.85
N LEU A 89 7.71 11.33 -7.59
CA LEU A 89 9.11 10.90 -7.69
C LEU A 89 9.97 12.00 -8.31
N VAL A 90 9.51 12.64 -9.39
CA VAL A 90 10.20 13.73 -10.07
C VAL A 90 10.35 14.95 -9.15
N VAL A 91 9.32 15.29 -8.39
CA VAL A 91 9.38 16.36 -7.37
C VAL A 91 10.31 15.97 -6.23
N LEU A 92 10.25 14.72 -5.74
CA LEU A 92 11.15 14.21 -4.70
C LEU A 92 12.61 14.24 -5.14
N PHE A 93 12.92 13.80 -6.36
CA PHE A 93 14.28 13.84 -6.92
C PHE A 93 14.82 15.27 -7.04
N LYS A 94 13.94 16.24 -7.28
CA LYS A 94 14.31 17.65 -7.34
C LYS A 94 14.52 18.26 -5.94
N MET A 95 13.88 17.70 -4.91
CA MET A 95 13.97 18.19 -3.53
C MET A 95 14.98 17.43 -2.66
N LEU A 96 15.31 16.18 -2.99
CA LEU A 96 16.23 15.36 -2.20
C LEU A 96 17.64 15.41 -2.79
N PRO A 97 18.66 15.83 -2.02
CA PRO A 97 20.05 15.72 -2.44
C PRO A 97 20.43 14.25 -2.63
N TYR A 98 21.35 14.01 -3.56
CA TYR A 98 21.71 12.74 -4.21
C TYR A 98 22.10 11.53 -3.31
N ARG A 99 21.92 11.57 -1.98
CA ARG A 99 22.37 10.58 -0.98
C ARG A 99 21.24 9.96 -0.14
N ILE A 100 20.11 9.68 -0.76
CA ILE A 100 18.93 9.04 -0.12
C ILE A 100 18.78 7.54 -0.43
N LEU A 101 19.65 6.98 -1.27
CA LEU A 101 19.62 5.55 -1.53
C LEU A 101 19.99 4.81 -0.23
N PRO A 102 19.20 3.84 0.23
CA PRO A 102 19.51 3.12 1.45
C PRO A 102 20.86 2.41 1.30
N THR A 103 21.70 2.52 2.32
CA THR A 103 23.08 2.03 2.28
C THR A 103 23.18 0.54 1.88
N ALA A 104 22.13 -0.24 2.16
CA ALA A 104 22.01 -1.66 1.82
C ALA A 104 21.98 -1.98 0.31
N PHE A 105 21.74 -0.98 -0.55
CA PHE A 105 21.76 -1.14 -2.01
C PHE A 105 23.11 -0.77 -2.64
N HIS A 106 24.09 -0.37 -1.83
CA HIS A 106 25.44 -0.20 -2.33
C HIS A 106 26.10 -1.57 -2.50
N PRO A 107 26.80 -1.81 -3.62
CA PRO A 107 27.66 -2.98 -3.73
C PRO A 107 28.70 -2.93 -2.60
N PRO A 108 29.08 -4.08 -2.02
CA PRO A 108 30.07 -4.10 -0.95
C PRO A 108 31.36 -3.46 -1.45
N THR A 109 31.78 -2.39 -0.77
CA THR A 109 33.03 -1.70 -1.05
C THR A 109 34.16 -2.71 -0.81
N GLN A 110 34.84 -3.13 -1.88
CA GLN A 110 36.10 -3.85 -1.72
C GLN A 110 37.09 -2.87 -1.08
N LYS A 111 37.47 -3.17 0.15
CA LYS A 111 38.54 -2.46 0.85
C LYS A 111 39.86 -3.06 0.39
N GLU A 112 40.69 -2.24 -0.26
CA GLU A 112 42.15 -2.40 -0.26
C GLU A 112 42.71 -2.07 1.14
#